data_AF-A0A7Z0IRI8-F1
#
_entry.id   AF-A0A7Z0IRI8-F1
#
_cell.length_a   1.000
_cell.length_b   1.000
_cell.length_c   1.000
_cell.angle_alpha   90.00
_cell.angle_beta   90.00
_cell.angle_gamma   90.00
#
_symmetry.space_group_name_H-M   'P 1'
#
loop_
_entity.id
_entity.type
_entity.pdbx_description
1 polymer ?
#
loop_
_entity_poly.entity_id
_entity_poly.type
_entity_poly.pdbx_seq_one_letter_code
_entity_poly.pdbx_strand_id
1 'polypeptide(L)'
;MSYQRLGPAGLLVAALALIGLGVVGPSTSDGGLRIPPGVPILLVGAAAAWWLRGAAGAILGLVAAAVVTIASVGAGIGPDLIGDRGLPVAVARWVQVVGLVAAAYPLGRRLATRRSRAGTAGEGARRDRGKVLQIGGLLVLCGVGAELLAAYGDSTGDPGGIAFALVFFGALYGAPALLARELARRLGWGWPSLLLVFAALGTAQAGLIDQSLFSADYGGYEGWEENREPTLIPSLGLSGYNAYSFIVGHVIFSFAAPVALAEAWAPARARKPWLGPIGTVLAAVAYVIAAALIVTDPESRSGSPTQLLVTAGIVAAMLLGAALVGRSRHLDHARPDARGPAVWQVLGVSLIFALVPELLPANWLGVALAGAMTATLGTLVLLASRTGAWTIRHTAAVGVAYLLVRGLLAFTYFPLIGDVEAGPKYAHNVVMLLIVVLAAWFALRRRDCVGLDTPPPSGSGGSTSEGWGLGKLDHRKQLSAESASRAAQSPQ
;
A
#
# COMPACT_ATOMS: atom_id res chain seq x y z
N MET A 1 5.56 -38.52 -8.01
CA MET A 1 4.52 -38.04 -7.07
C MET A 1 3.65 -37.00 -7.77
N SER A 2 2.31 -37.15 -7.76
CA SER A 2 1.42 -36.11 -8.29
C SER A 2 1.63 -34.80 -7.54
N TYR A 3 1.70 -33.65 -8.25
CA TYR A 3 1.86 -32.29 -7.68
C TYR A 3 0.83 -31.98 -6.56
N GLN A 4 -0.27 -32.75 -6.53
CA GLN A 4 -1.32 -32.75 -5.52
C GLN A 4 -0.90 -33.25 -4.12
N ARG A 5 0.24 -33.92 -3.96
CA ARG A 5 0.71 -34.44 -2.67
C ARG A 5 1.86 -33.64 -2.05
N LEU A 6 2.48 -32.73 -2.81
CA LEU A 6 3.65 -31.95 -2.36
C LEU A 6 3.32 -30.97 -1.22
N GLY A 7 2.16 -30.30 -1.27
CA GLY A 7 1.73 -29.37 -0.21
C GLY A 7 1.57 -30.02 1.16
N PRO A 8 0.72 -31.05 1.29
CA PRO A 8 0.59 -31.83 2.52
C PRO A 8 1.90 -32.47 2.99
N ALA A 9 2.73 -32.97 2.07
CA ALA A 9 4.03 -33.56 2.41
C ALA A 9 4.97 -32.53 3.04
N GLY A 10 5.01 -31.29 2.52
CA GLY A 10 5.78 -30.19 3.13
C GLY A 10 5.31 -29.85 4.56
N LEU A 11 3.99 -29.87 4.80
CA LEU A 11 3.43 -29.64 6.14
C LEU A 11 3.80 -30.77 7.12
N LEU A 12 3.80 -32.03 6.67
CA LEU A 12 4.24 -33.17 7.48
C LEU A 12 5.74 -33.10 7.81
N VAL A 13 6.58 -32.69 6.85
CA VAL A 13 8.02 -32.48 7.07
C VAL A 13 8.25 -31.39 8.12
N ALA A 14 7.52 -30.27 8.03
CA ALA A 14 7.60 -29.20 9.02
C ALA A 14 7.10 -29.64 10.42
N ALA A 15 6.09 -30.51 10.49
CA ALA A 15 5.60 -31.07 11.76
C ALA A 15 6.63 -31.99 12.42
N LEU A 16 7.26 -32.87 11.64
CA LEU A 16 8.33 -33.76 12.12
C LEU A 16 9.55 -32.98 12.62
N ALA A 17 9.92 -31.90 11.93
CA ALA A 17 10.99 -31.01 12.35
C ALA A 17 10.69 -30.32 13.69
N LEU A 18 9.45 -29.89 13.90
CA LEU A 18 8.99 -29.35 15.19
C LEU A 18 9.00 -30.40 16.31
N ILE A 19 8.61 -31.64 16.04
CA ILE A 19 8.72 -32.73 17.01
C ILE A 19 10.20 -32.92 17.40
N GLY A 20 11.12 -32.90 16.42
CA GLY A 20 12.55 -32.94 16.66
C GLY A 20 13.05 -31.80 17.56
N LEU A 21 12.54 -30.58 17.36
CA LEU A 21 12.83 -29.44 18.24
C LEU A 21 12.31 -29.65 19.67
N GLY A 22 11.18 -30.34 19.85
CA GLY A 22 10.67 -30.70 21.17
C GLY A 22 11.50 -31.76 21.90
N VAL A 23 12.22 -32.61 21.16
CA VAL A 23 13.12 -33.64 21.71
C VAL A 23 14.49 -33.07 22.06
N VAL A 24 15.01 -32.15 21.24
CA VAL A 24 16.38 -31.60 21.39
C VAL A 24 16.40 -30.26 22.15
N GLY A 25 15.25 -29.63 22.34
CA GLY A 25 15.08 -28.41 23.14
C GLY A 25 15.35 -28.62 24.63
N PRO A 26 15.39 -27.52 25.42
CA PRO A 26 15.65 -27.60 26.86
C PRO A 26 14.64 -28.52 27.56
N SER A 27 15.15 -29.41 28.41
CA SER A 27 14.35 -30.34 29.21
C SER A 27 13.41 -29.55 30.12
N THR A 28 12.14 -29.95 30.16
CA THR A 28 11.21 -29.46 31.18
C THR A 28 11.63 -29.97 32.56
N SER A 29 11.24 -29.26 33.62
CA SER A 29 11.49 -29.65 35.02
C SER A 29 11.04 -31.08 35.35
N ASP A 30 10.11 -31.61 34.56
CA ASP A 30 9.42 -32.87 34.83
C ASP A 30 9.93 -34.01 33.92
N GLY A 31 10.94 -33.77 33.09
CA GLY A 31 11.54 -34.78 32.19
C GLY A 31 10.64 -35.26 31.04
N GLY A 32 9.47 -34.64 30.86
CA GLY A 32 8.48 -35.03 29.85
C GLY A 32 8.79 -34.52 28.45
N LEU A 33 8.40 -35.32 27.44
CA LEU A 33 8.48 -34.96 26.02
C LEU A 33 7.56 -33.77 25.71
N ARG A 34 8.11 -32.64 25.27
CA ARG A 34 7.32 -31.44 24.94
C ARG A 34 6.89 -31.50 23.48
N ILE A 35 5.59 -31.60 23.23
CA ILE A 35 5.05 -31.48 21.86
C ILE A 35 4.79 -30.00 21.58
N PRO A 36 5.53 -29.34 20.65
CA PRO A 36 5.29 -27.93 20.37
C PRO A 36 3.86 -27.71 19.83
N PRO A 37 3.19 -26.62 20.20
CA PRO A 37 1.80 -26.35 19.77
C PRO A 37 1.65 -26.23 18.25
N GLY A 38 2.74 -25.97 17.52
CA GLY A 38 2.76 -25.97 16.06
C GLY A 38 2.57 -27.36 15.41
N VAL A 39 2.90 -28.45 16.11
CA VAL A 39 2.79 -29.82 15.60
C VAL A 39 1.34 -30.20 15.28
N PRO A 40 0.36 -30.12 16.20
CA PRO A 40 -1.03 -30.45 15.88
C PRO A 40 -1.61 -29.54 14.79
N ILE A 41 -1.21 -28.26 14.74
CA ILE A 41 -1.65 -27.30 13.72
C ILE A 41 -1.20 -27.73 12.32
N LEU A 42 0.07 -28.12 12.16
CA LEU A 42 0.60 -28.60 10.88
C LEU A 42 0.00 -29.95 10.47
N LEU A 43 -0.23 -30.86 11.41
CA LEU A 43 -0.86 -32.16 11.12
C LEU A 43 -2.30 -31.99 10.64
N VAL A 44 -3.07 -31.11 11.29
CA VAL A 44 -4.44 -30.75 10.87
C VAL A 44 -4.41 -30.05 9.51
N GLY A 45 -3.50 -29.11 9.30
CA GLY A 45 -3.30 -28.46 7.99
C GLY A 45 -2.94 -29.44 6.88
N ALA A 46 -2.09 -30.43 7.17
CA ALA A 46 -1.69 -31.48 6.23
C ALA A 46 -2.87 -32.41 5.90
N ALA A 47 -3.61 -32.86 6.92
CA ALA A 47 -4.80 -33.68 6.77
C ALA A 47 -5.89 -32.94 5.95
N ALA A 48 -6.15 -31.68 6.27
CA ALA A 48 -7.08 -30.83 5.53
C ALA A 48 -6.64 -30.65 4.06
N ALA A 49 -5.36 -30.36 3.82
CA ALA A 49 -4.82 -30.23 2.47
C ALA A 49 -4.80 -31.55 1.68
N TRP A 50 -4.82 -32.70 2.37
CA TRP A 50 -4.83 -34.04 1.77
C TRP A 50 -6.24 -34.53 1.47
N TRP A 51 -7.18 -34.34 2.40
CA TRP A 51 -8.55 -34.87 2.33
C TRP A 51 -9.51 -33.90 1.64
N LEU A 52 -9.39 -32.59 1.89
CA LEU A 52 -10.21 -31.57 1.24
C LEU A 52 -9.59 -31.19 -0.11
N ARG A 53 -9.91 -31.98 -1.14
CA ARG A 53 -9.44 -31.75 -2.51
C ARG A 53 -10.04 -30.45 -3.07
N GLY A 54 -9.34 -29.32 -2.91
CA GLY A 54 -9.80 -28.03 -3.44
C GLY A 54 -9.14 -26.81 -2.81
N ALA A 55 -9.73 -25.63 -3.04
CA ALA A 55 -9.22 -24.35 -2.52
C ALA A 55 -9.29 -24.28 -0.99
N ALA A 56 -10.31 -24.90 -0.38
CA ALA A 56 -10.46 -24.95 1.08
C ALA A 56 -9.28 -25.68 1.75
N GLY A 57 -8.91 -26.87 1.28
CA GLY A 57 -7.73 -27.59 1.78
C GLY A 57 -6.43 -26.82 1.55
N ALA A 58 -6.29 -26.12 0.43
CA ALA A 58 -5.11 -25.31 0.15
C ALA A 58 -5.00 -24.06 1.04
N ILE A 59 -6.13 -23.40 1.33
CA ILE A 59 -6.20 -22.25 2.23
C ILE A 59 -5.88 -22.69 3.66
N LEU A 60 -6.50 -23.76 4.14
CA LEU A 60 -6.26 -24.27 5.50
C LEU A 60 -4.81 -24.72 5.69
N GLY A 61 -4.20 -25.35 4.68
CA GLY A 61 -2.78 -25.70 4.70
C GLY A 61 -1.85 -24.47 4.70
N LEU A 62 -2.18 -23.41 3.96
CA LEU A 62 -1.42 -22.15 3.97
C LEU A 62 -1.57 -21.39 5.28
N VAL A 63 -2.77 -21.39 5.88
CA VAL A 63 -3.02 -20.78 7.19
C VAL A 63 -2.24 -21.52 8.27
N ALA A 64 -2.27 -22.85 8.28
CA ALA A 64 -1.47 -23.65 9.20
C ALA A 64 0.04 -23.36 9.06
N ALA A 65 0.55 -23.27 7.83
CA ALA A 65 1.94 -22.89 7.59
C ALA A 65 2.25 -21.48 8.09
N ALA A 66 1.40 -20.49 7.80
CA ALA A 66 1.60 -19.10 8.20
C ALA A 66 1.58 -18.92 9.73
N VAL A 67 0.59 -19.51 10.42
CA VAL A 67 0.48 -19.46 11.89
C VAL A 67 1.73 -20.04 12.53
N VAL A 68 2.22 -21.17 12.02
CA VAL A 68 3.40 -21.84 12.57
C VAL A 68 4.68 -21.09 12.25
N THR A 69 4.82 -20.48 11.06
CA THR A 69 5.92 -19.58 10.74
C THR A 69 5.96 -18.39 11.69
N ILE A 70 4.82 -17.72 11.90
CA ILE A 70 4.71 -16.56 12.79
C ILE A 70 5.09 -16.96 14.23
N ALA A 71 4.53 -18.05 14.73
CA ALA A 71 4.86 -18.57 16.07
C ALA A 71 6.34 -18.96 16.20
N SER A 72 6.94 -19.51 15.13
CA SER A 72 8.34 -19.96 15.14
C SER A 72 9.34 -18.80 15.03
N VAL A 73 8.94 -17.70 14.38
CA VAL A 73 9.71 -16.45 14.36
C VAL A 73 9.58 -15.71 15.70
N GLY A 74 8.38 -15.70 16.30
CA GLY A 74 8.13 -15.09 17.60
C GLY A 74 8.83 -15.79 18.78
N ALA A 75 9.12 -17.09 18.66
CA ALA A 75 9.90 -17.83 19.66
C ALA A 75 11.41 -17.47 19.68
N GLY A 76 11.85 -16.52 18.85
CA GLY A 76 13.21 -16.00 18.81
C GLY A 76 14.25 -16.99 18.26
N ILE A 77 15.35 -16.45 17.71
CA ILE A 77 16.61 -17.20 17.53
C ILE A 77 17.36 -17.07 18.86
N GLY A 78 16.93 -17.84 19.86
CA GLY A 78 17.45 -17.72 21.22
C GLY A 78 18.93 -18.13 21.36
N PRO A 79 19.53 -17.94 22.56
CA PRO A 79 20.89 -18.37 22.90
C PRO A 79 21.13 -19.88 22.76
N ASP A 80 20.07 -20.67 22.52
CA ASP A 80 20.08 -22.12 22.24
C ASP A 80 20.93 -22.55 21.03
N LEU A 81 21.42 -21.61 20.21
CA LEU A 81 22.35 -21.88 19.11
C LEU A 81 23.82 -22.04 19.55
N ILE A 82 24.14 -21.77 20.82
CA ILE A 82 25.49 -21.84 21.36
C ILE A 82 25.67 -23.16 22.12
N GLY A 83 26.75 -23.90 21.82
CA GLY A 83 27.08 -25.19 22.46
C GLY A 83 26.61 -26.44 21.70
N ASP A 84 26.78 -27.62 22.29
CA ASP A 84 26.60 -28.94 21.63
C ASP A 84 25.18 -29.23 21.10
N ARG A 85 24.20 -28.42 21.51
CA ARG A 85 22.79 -28.52 21.09
C ARG A 85 22.42 -27.57 19.94
N GLY A 86 23.27 -26.59 19.64
CA GLY A 86 22.97 -25.55 18.66
C GLY A 86 22.85 -26.06 17.23
N LEU A 87 23.73 -26.97 16.81
CA LEU A 87 23.69 -27.55 15.46
C LEU A 87 22.42 -28.38 15.21
N PRO A 88 22.02 -29.32 16.08
CA PRO A 88 20.73 -30.01 15.96
C PRO A 88 19.51 -29.08 15.92
N VAL A 89 19.47 -28.05 16.77
CA VAL A 89 18.37 -27.07 16.80
C VAL A 89 18.32 -26.25 15.52
N ALA A 90 19.48 -25.81 15.01
CA ALA A 90 19.59 -25.10 13.74
C ALA A 90 19.12 -25.97 12.57
N VAL A 91 19.58 -27.23 12.48
CA VAL A 91 19.18 -28.17 11.44
C VAL A 91 17.67 -28.39 11.47
N ALA A 92 17.07 -28.62 12.65
CA ALA A 92 15.64 -28.83 12.76
C ALA A 92 14.83 -27.59 12.36
N ARG A 93 15.27 -26.37 12.72
CA ARG A 93 14.65 -25.12 12.26
C ARG A 93 14.75 -24.93 10.74
N TRP A 94 15.90 -25.25 10.14
CA TRP A 94 16.05 -25.18 8.68
C TRP A 94 15.16 -26.19 7.96
N VAL A 95 15.08 -27.43 8.44
CA VAL A 95 14.17 -28.45 7.90
C VAL A 95 12.72 -28.01 8.02
N GLN A 96 12.35 -27.36 9.13
CA GLN A 96 11.01 -26.78 9.31
C GLN A 96 10.71 -25.70 8.28
N VAL A 97 11.61 -24.73 8.10
CA VAL A 97 11.47 -23.63 7.11
C VAL A 97 11.35 -24.19 5.69
N VAL A 98 12.22 -25.14 5.33
CA VAL A 98 12.16 -25.81 4.02
C VAL A 98 10.84 -26.55 3.84
N GLY A 99 10.34 -27.25 4.86
CA GLY A 99 9.03 -27.90 4.83
C GLY A 99 7.87 -26.91 4.62
N LEU A 100 7.90 -25.77 5.30
CA LEU A 100 6.88 -24.71 5.18
C LEU A 100 6.91 -24.05 3.80
N VAL A 101 8.09 -23.76 3.26
CA VAL A 101 8.25 -23.21 1.90
C VAL A 101 7.82 -24.22 0.83
N ALA A 102 8.23 -25.48 0.99
CA ALA A 102 7.84 -26.58 0.11
C ALA A 102 6.33 -26.86 0.18
N ALA A 103 5.66 -26.55 1.28
CA ALA A 103 4.21 -26.59 1.41
C ALA A 103 3.53 -25.39 0.73
N ALA A 104 4.03 -24.17 0.98
CA ALA A 104 3.40 -22.94 0.53
C ALA A 104 3.39 -22.81 -1.00
N TYR A 105 4.48 -23.18 -1.66
CA TYR A 105 4.61 -23.07 -3.12
C TYR A 105 3.55 -23.86 -3.92
N PRO A 106 3.38 -25.19 -3.75
CA PRO A 106 2.39 -25.96 -4.49
C PRO A 106 0.95 -25.63 -4.06
N LEU A 107 0.69 -25.26 -2.81
CA LEU A 107 -0.64 -24.82 -2.35
C LEU A 107 -1.03 -23.47 -2.97
N GLY A 108 -0.11 -22.50 -2.99
CA GLY A 108 -0.29 -21.23 -3.68
C GLY A 108 -0.48 -21.39 -5.19
N ARG A 109 0.31 -22.27 -5.83
CA ARG A 109 0.19 -22.57 -7.27
C ARG A 109 -1.16 -23.24 -7.61
N ARG A 110 -1.73 -24.07 -6.73
CA ARG A 110 -3.10 -24.62 -6.93
C ARG A 110 -4.17 -23.55 -6.91
N LEU A 111 -4.06 -22.57 -6.02
CA LEU A 111 -4.98 -21.43 -5.99
C LEU A 111 -4.82 -20.55 -7.25
N ALA A 112 -3.59 -20.41 -7.75
CA ALA A 112 -3.30 -19.64 -8.97
C ALA A 112 -3.82 -20.32 -10.25
N THR A 113 -3.65 -21.64 -10.39
CA THR A 113 -4.04 -22.40 -11.60
C THR A 113 -5.56 -22.58 -11.73
N ARG A 114 -6.30 -22.73 -10.63
CA ARG A 114 -7.77 -22.78 -10.67
C ARG A 114 -8.39 -21.44 -11.11
N ARG A 115 -7.70 -20.34 -10.84
CA ARG A 115 -8.05 -18.98 -11.27
C ARG A 115 -8.10 -18.81 -12.80
N SER A 116 -7.44 -19.70 -13.55
CA SER A 116 -7.39 -19.69 -15.01
C SER A 116 -8.46 -20.57 -15.69
N ARG A 117 -9.10 -21.50 -14.97
CA ARG A 117 -10.08 -22.46 -15.55
C ARG A 117 -11.55 -22.12 -15.31
N ALA A 118 -11.86 -21.22 -14.38
CA ALA A 118 -13.23 -20.74 -14.14
C ALA A 118 -13.54 -19.53 -15.03
N GLY A 119 -13.68 -19.79 -16.33
CA GLY A 119 -14.32 -18.88 -17.27
C GLY A 119 -15.82 -19.17 -17.31
N THR A 120 -16.62 -18.11 -17.50
CA THR A 120 -18.03 -18.05 -17.96
C THR A 120 -19.19 -17.80 -16.98
N ALA A 121 -18.98 -17.64 -15.66
CA ALA A 121 -20.05 -17.09 -14.80
C ALA A 121 -19.50 -16.26 -13.63
N GLY A 122 -19.68 -14.93 -13.64
CA GLY A 122 -19.43 -14.09 -12.45
C GLY A 122 -18.59 -12.82 -12.63
N GLU A 123 -18.64 -12.14 -13.77
CA GLU A 123 -17.93 -10.86 -13.94
C GLU A 123 -18.38 -9.78 -12.95
N GLY A 124 -19.67 -9.74 -12.57
CA GLY A 124 -20.20 -8.79 -11.57
C GLY A 124 -19.64 -8.99 -10.16
N ALA A 125 -19.83 -10.20 -9.59
CA ALA A 125 -19.33 -10.53 -8.25
C ALA A 125 -17.79 -10.51 -8.14
N ARG A 126 -17.07 -10.78 -9.24
CA ARG A 126 -15.61 -10.69 -9.32
C ARG A 126 -15.13 -9.24 -9.37
N ARG A 127 -15.91 -8.32 -9.97
CA ARG A 127 -15.63 -6.88 -10.00
C ARG A 127 -15.71 -6.27 -8.61
N ASP A 128 -16.71 -6.67 -7.82
CA ASP A 128 -16.93 -6.15 -6.47
C ASP A 128 -15.88 -6.62 -5.47
N ARG A 129 -15.48 -7.90 -5.51
CA ARG A 129 -14.41 -8.40 -4.63
C ARG A 129 -13.07 -7.70 -4.85
N GLY A 130 -12.72 -7.40 -6.10
CA GLY A 130 -11.49 -6.67 -6.42
C GLY A 130 -11.48 -5.24 -5.88
N LYS A 131 -12.67 -4.65 -5.68
CA LYS A 131 -12.86 -3.31 -5.14
C LYS A 131 -12.75 -3.30 -3.61
N VAL A 132 -13.37 -4.28 -2.94
CA VAL A 132 -13.23 -4.47 -1.48
C VAL A 132 -11.76 -4.69 -1.09
N LEU A 133 -11.02 -5.51 -1.85
CA LEU A 133 -9.60 -5.75 -1.60
C LEU A 133 -8.74 -4.49 -1.77
N GLN A 134 -9.09 -3.59 -2.70
CA GLN A 134 -8.37 -2.32 -2.86
C GLN A 134 -8.64 -1.38 -1.68
N ILE A 135 -9.89 -1.30 -1.22
CA ILE A 135 -10.26 -0.48 -0.07
C ILE A 135 -9.57 -1.03 1.18
N GLY A 136 -9.75 -2.32 1.49
CA GLY A 136 -9.13 -2.94 2.66
C GLY A 136 -7.60 -2.86 2.62
N GLY A 137 -7.00 -3.10 1.45
CA GLY A 137 -5.55 -2.98 1.29
C GLY A 137 -5.04 -1.55 1.44
N LEU A 138 -5.81 -0.53 1.01
CA LEU A 138 -5.47 0.88 1.27
C LEU A 138 -5.51 1.18 2.77
N LEU A 139 -6.57 0.78 3.48
CA LEU A 139 -6.69 1.03 4.93
C LEU A 139 -5.52 0.41 5.70
N VAL A 140 -5.18 -0.85 5.38
CA VAL A 140 -4.02 -1.53 5.97
C VAL A 140 -2.72 -0.82 5.62
N LEU A 141 -2.49 -0.45 4.36
CA LEU A 141 -1.26 0.24 3.97
C LEU A 141 -1.11 1.62 4.61
N CYS A 142 -2.20 2.36 4.84
CA CYS A 142 -2.16 3.62 5.56
C CYS A 142 -1.74 3.41 7.02
N GLY A 143 -2.31 2.44 7.72
CA GLY A 143 -1.92 2.14 9.10
C GLY A 143 -0.49 1.61 9.22
N VAL A 144 -0.09 0.72 8.29
CA VAL A 144 1.29 0.23 8.21
C VAL A 144 2.24 1.37 7.91
N GLY A 145 1.98 2.14 6.85
CA GLY A 145 2.86 3.22 6.41
C GLY A 145 3.03 4.31 7.46
N ALA A 146 1.93 4.74 8.10
CA ALA A 146 1.95 5.79 9.11
C ALA A 146 2.77 5.40 10.35
N GLU A 147 2.52 4.22 10.92
CA GLU A 147 2.97 3.87 12.27
C GLU A 147 3.78 2.58 12.32
N LEU A 148 3.17 1.47 11.89
CA LEU A 148 3.73 0.14 12.16
C LEU A 148 5.03 -0.13 11.41
N LEU A 149 5.23 0.48 10.24
CA LEU A 149 6.40 0.24 9.40
C LEU A 149 7.68 0.84 9.97
N ALA A 150 7.57 1.96 10.71
CA ALA A 150 8.70 2.55 11.40
C ALA A 150 9.07 1.77 12.67
N ALA A 151 8.12 1.03 13.25
CA ALA A 151 8.36 0.15 14.41
C ALA A 151 9.03 0.90 15.59
N TYR A 152 8.62 2.15 15.80
CA TYR A 152 9.16 3.01 16.85
C TYR A 152 8.35 2.93 18.16
N GLY A 153 7.13 2.40 18.13
CA GLY A 153 6.22 2.35 19.28
C GLY A 153 6.34 1.08 20.12
N ASP A 154 5.79 1.13 21.33
CA ASP A 154 5.78 0.06 22.33
C ASP A 154 4.97 -1.19 21.90
N SER A 155 3.95 -1.03 21.07
CA SER A 155 3.17 -2.13 20.48
C SER A 155 3.94 -2.96 19.44
N THR A 156 5.19 -2.59 19.14
CA THR A 156 6.04 -3.31 18.18
C THR A 156 6.25 -4.74 18.64
N GLY A 157 5.88 -5.71 17.79
CA GLY A 157 6.04 -7.14 18.11
C GLY A 157 4.92 -7.74 18.97
N ASP A 158 3.96 -6.95 19.47
CA ASP A 158 2.75 -7.46 20.14
C ASP A 158 1.63 -7.73 19.12
N PRO A 159 1.25 -9.00 18.86
CA PRO A 159 0.19 -9.31 17.90
C PRO A 159 -1.16 -8.68 18.25
N GLY A 160 -1.48 -8.52 19.54
CA GLY A 160 -2.73 -7.92 20.01
C GLY A 160 -2.77 -6.42 19.71
N GLY A 161 -1.73 -5.71 20.15
CA GLY A 161 -1.50 -4.30 19.87
C GLY A 161 -1.48 -4.00 18.37
N ILE A 162 -0.79 -4.81 17.57
CA ILE A 162 -0.75 -4.64 16.10
C ILE A 162 -2.15 -4.80 15.48
N ALA A 163 -2.94 -5.78 15.91
CA ALA A 163 -4.29 -5.99 15.39
C ALA A 163 -5.20 -4.81 15.71
N PHE A 164 -5.14 -4.30 16.94
CA PHE A 164 -5.84 -3.09 17.36
C PHE A 164 -5.37 -1.88 16.55
N ALA A 165 -4.06 -1.66 16.45
CA ALA A 165 -3.43 -0.56 15.72
C ALA A 165 -3.83 -0.55 14.25
N LEU A 166 -3.92 -1.71 13.59
CA LEU A 166 -4.39 -1.77 12.19
C LEU A 166 -5.83 -1.28 12.02
N VAL A 167 -6.72 -1.59 12.95
CA VAL A 167 -8.11 -1.11 12.92
C VAL A 167 -8.15 0.39 13.24
N PHE A 168 -7.47 0.79 14.30
CA PHE A 168 -7.44 2.17 14.78
C PHE A 168 -6.80 3.12 13.75
N PHE A 169 -5.59 2.81 13.28
CA PHE A 169 -4.88 3.58 12.24
C PHE A 169 -5.50 3.42 10.85
N GLY A 170 -6.19 2.32 10.60
CA GLY A 170 -7.06 2.19 9.41
C GLY A 170 -8.19 3.23 9.43
N ALA A 171 -8.77 3.52 10.59
CA ALA A 171 -9.75 4.58 10.76
C ALA A 171 -9.11 5.98 10.78
N LEU A 172 -7.99 6.16 11.50
CA LEU A 172 -7.33 7.46 11.69
C LEU A 172 -6.64 7.97 10.42
N TYR A 173 -5.96 7.09 9.66
CA TYR A 173 -5.23 7.46 8.45
C TYR A 173 -5.87 6.91 7.18
N GLY A 174 -6.31 5.65 7.20
CA GLY A 174 -6.87 5.00 6.01
C GLY A 174 -8.19 5.60 5.55
N ALA A 175 -9.10 5.88 6.48
CA ALA A 175 -10.40 6.46 6.16
C ALA A 175 -10.30 7.87 5.56
N PRO A 176 -9.54 8.83 6.13
CA PRO A 176 -9.36 10.14 5.48
C PRO A 176 -8.58 10.06 4.17
N ALA A 177 -7.59 9.15 4.03
CA ALA A 177 -6.93 8.91 2.74
C ALA A 177 -7.94 8.50 1.66
N LEU A 178 -8.85 7.59 2.02
CA LEU A 178 -9.91 7.11 1.14
C LEU A 178 -10.90 8.23 0.81
N LEU A 179 -11.32 9.03 1.78
CA LEU A 179 -12.22 10.18 1.57
C LEU A 179 -11.59 11.25 0.66
N ALA A 180 -10.35 11.63 0.91
CA ALA A 180 -9.60 12.58 0.08
C ALA A 180 -9.51 12.10 -1.37
N ARG A 181 -9.20 10.81 -1.54
CA ARG A 181 -9.15 10.17 -2.86
C ARG A 181 -10.53 10.15 -3.52
N GLU A 182 -11.60 9.80 -2.80
CA GLU A 182 -12.96 9.84 -3.32
C GLU A 182 -13.37 11.25 -3.77
N LEU A 183 -13.09 12.27 -2.95
CA LEU A 183 -13.34 13.67 -3.26
C LEU A 183 -12.65 14.07 -4.57
N ALA A 184 -11.35 13.81 -4.66
CA ALA A 184 -10.57 14.13 -5.86
C ALA A 184 -11.13 13.43 -7.10
N ARG A 185 -11.48 12.13 -7.02
CA ARG A 185 -12.01 11.40 -8.19
C ARG A 185 -13.42 11.82 -8.58
N ARG A 186 -14.28 12.22 -7.64
CA ARG A 186 -15.63 12.75 -7.92
C ARG A 186 -15.59 14.12 -8.58
N LEU A 187 -14.64 14.96 -8.17
CA LEU A 187 -14.47 16.30 -8.73
C LEU A 187 -13.59 16.33 -9.99
N GLY A 188 -13.13 15.16 -10.45
CA GLY A 188 -12.25 15.06 -11.62
C GLY A 188 -10.84 15.61 -11.39
N TRP A 189 -10.42 15.79 -10.14
CA TRP A 189 -9.12 16.33 -9.77
C TRP A 189 -7.97 15.33 -9.96
N GLY A 190 -6.80 15.89 -10.26
CA GLY A 190 -5.55 15.15 -10.43
C GLY A 190 -4.77 14.94 -9.13
N TRP A 191 -3.58 14.35 -9.26
CA TRP A 191 -2.64 14.15 -8.16
C TRP A 191 -2.16 15.45 -7.49
N PRO A 192 -1.95 16.58 -8.18
CA PRO A 192 -1.56 17.83 -7.51
C PRO A 192 -2.55 18.29 -6.44
N SER A 193 -3.86 18.32 -6.76
CA SER A 193 -4.89 18.62 -5.76
C SER A 193 -4.95 17.58 -4.66
N LEU A 194 -4.81 16.30 -5.00
CA LEU A 194 -4.84 15.22 -4.00
C LEU A 194 -3.67 15.32 -3.00
N LEU A 195 -2.46 15.68 -3.46
CA LEU A 195 -1.31 15.92 -2.59
C LEU A 195 -1.52 17.13 -1.67
N LEU A 196 -2.18 18.20 -2.14
CA LEU A 196 -2.56 19.32 -1.28
C LEU A 196 -3.60 18.94 -0.22
N VAL A 197 -4.56 18.06 -0.56
CA VAL A 197 -5.48 17.51 0.45
C VAL A 197 -4.73 16.63 1.45
N PHE A 198 -3.76 15.82 1.02
CA PHE A 198 -2.92 15.05 1.95
C PHE A 198 -2.04 15.94 2.82
N ALA A 199 -1.53 17.06 2.30
CA ALA A 199 -0.82 18.05 3.11
C ALA A 199 -1.73 18.67 4.17
N ALA A 200 -2.97 18.99 3.80
CA ALA A 200 -3.98 19.47 4.74
C ALA A 200 -4.27 18.43 5.82
N LEU A 201 -4.44 17.15 5.44
CA LEU A 201 -4.66 16.05 6.39
C LEU A 201 -3.46 15.82 7.30
N GLY A 202 -2.22 15.82 6.78
CA GLY A 202 -1.02 15.65 7.59
C GLY A 202 -0.79 16.81 8.57
N THR A 203 -1.08 18.03 8.13
CA THR A 203 -1.04 19.22 9.00
C THR A 203 -2.12 19.17 10.07
N ALA A 204 -3.34 18.75 9.70
CA ALA A 204 -4.43 18.58 10.67
C ALA A 204 -4.12 17.48 11.69
N GLN A 205 -3.50 16.38 11.25
CA GLN A 205 -3.10 15.30 12.13
C GLN A 205 -2.11 15.80 13.19
N ALA A 206 -0.94 16.28 12.74
CA ALA A 206 0.16 16.65 13.62
C ALA A 206 -0.11 17.92 14.45
N GLY A 207 -0.99 18.80 13.97
CA GLY A 207 -1.24 20.11 14.58
C GLY A 207 -2.59 20.26 15.27
N LEU A 208 -3.65 19.57 14.83
CA LEU A 208 -5.01 19.71 15.39
C LEU A 208 -5.48 18.47 16.13
N ILE A 209 -5.04 17.28 15.72
CA ILE A 209 -5.52 16.00 16.27
C ILE A 209 -4.63 15.56 17.41
N ASP A 210 -3.38 15.16 17.14
CA ASP A 210 -2.43 14.72 18.18
C ASP A 210 -1.61 15.87 18.77
N GLN A 211 -1.61 17.04 18.10
CA GLN A 211 -0.91 18.26 18.51
C GLN A 211 0.59 18.06 18.79
N SER A 212 1.18 17.00 18.21
CA SER A 212 2.58 16.61 18.34
C SER A 212 3.55 17.72 17.92
N LEU A 213 3.15 18.60 17.00
CA LEU A 213 3.94 19.77 16.58
C LEU A 213 4.24 20.76 17.71
N PHE A 214 3.38 20.81 18.72
CA PHE A 214 3.46 21.77 19.82
C PHE A 214 3.93 21.13 21.12
N SER A 215 4.21 19.82 21.10
CA SER A 215 4.61 19.10 22.31
C SER A 215 6.01 19.48 22.76
N ALA A 216 6.14 19.76 24.06
CA ALA A 216 7.45 19.92 24.71
C ALA A 216 8.11 18.55 24.97
N ASP A 217 7.30 17.56 25.33
CA ASP A 217 7.67 16.15 25.47
C ASP A 217 6.65 15.29 24.72
N TYR A 218 7.07 14.15 24.18
CA TYR A 218 6.21 13.27 23.38
C TYR A 218 6.17 11.87 23.96
N GLY A 219 5.61 11.74 25.16
CA GLY A 219 5.32 10.44 25.77
C GLY A 219 6.55 9.57 26.02
N GLY A 220 7.68 10.18 26.43
CA GLY A 220 8.92 9.47 26.69
C GLY A 220 9.68 9.02 25.44
N TYR A 221 9.40 9.62 24.28
CA TYR A 221 10.12 9.36 23.02
C TYR A 221 11.62 9.68 23.18
N GLU A 222 12.46 8.65 23.07
CA GLU A 222 13.91 8.80 23.18
C GLU A 222 14.46 9.67 22.03
N GLY A 223 15.27 10.66 22.39
CA GLY A 223 15.82 11.65 21.45
C GLY A 223 14.82 12.73 21.00
N TRP A 224 13.69 12.90 21.68
CA TRP A 224 12.73 13.96 21.38
C TRP A 224 13.36 15.36 21.44
N GLU A 225 14.03 15.67 22.55
CA GLU A 225 14.70 16.96 22.77
C GLU A 225 15.77 17.23 21.71
N GLU A 226 16.57 16.22 21.38
CA GLU A 226 17.63 16.29 20.38
C GLU A 226 17.11 16.57 18.96
N ASN A 227 15.92 16.09 18.64
CA ASN A 227 15.24 16.37 17.38
C ASN A 227 14.53 17.73 17.37
N ARG A 228 13.99 18.12 18.53
CA ARG A 228 13.16 19.32 18.68
C ARG A 228 14.01 20.59 18.79
N GLU A 229 14.91 20.63 19.77
CA GLU A 229 15.58 21.86 20.20
C GLU A 229 16.46 22.52 19.13
N PRO A 230 17.24 21.81 18.29
CA PRO A 230 18.16 22.46 17.37
C PRO A 230 17.47 23.29 16.27
N THR A 231 16.16 23.10 16.08
CA THR A 231 15.34 23.87 15.13
C THR A 231 14.08 24.45 15.75
N LEU A 232 14.03 24.53 17.08
CA LEU A 232 12.93 25.17 17.78
C LEU A 232 12.83 26.64 17.38
N ILE A 233 11.63 27.08 17.03
CA ILE A 233 11.27 28.50 16.91
C ILE A 233 10.46 28.85 18.17
N PRO A 234 11.06 29.47 19.21
CA PRO A 234 10.40 29.64 20.50
C PRO A 234 9.10 30.45 20.42
N SER A 235 9.05 31.46 19.56
CA SER A 235 7.86 32.29 19.36
C SER A 235 6.67 31.55 18.76
N LEU A 236 6.91 30.43 18.07
CA LEU A 236 5.88 29.60 17.47
C LEU A 236 5.64 28.31 18.28
N GLY A 237 6.51 27.99 19.23
CA GLY A 237 6.46 26.76 20.03
C GLY A 237 6.59 25.49 19.19
N LEU A 238 7.21 25.56 18.00
CA LEU A 238 7.35 24.44 17.07
C LEU A 238 8.79 24.30 16.58
N SER A 239 9.21 23.06 16.37
CA SER A 239 10.50 22.71 15.77
C SER A 239 10.37 22.61 14.26
N GLY A 240 11.29 23.25 13.51
CA GLY A 240 11.34 23.16 12.06
C GLY A 240 11.54 21.72 11.56
N TYR A 241 12.34 20.93 12.27
CA TYR A 241 12.56 19.52 11.98
C TYR A 241 11.30 18.70 12.21
N ASN A 242 10.64 18.84 13.37
CA ASN A 242 9.40 18.10 13.65
C ASN A 242 8.27 18.50 12.69
N ALA A 243 8.17 19.79 12.34
CA ALA A 243 7.23 20.27 11.33
C ALA A 243 7.46 19.61 9.97
N TYR A 244 8.70 19.55 9.50
CA TYR A 244 9.04 18.83 8.28
C TYR A 244 8.72 17.33 8.41
N SER A 245 9.27 16.67 9.43
CA SER A 245 9.17 15.22 9.63
C SER A 245 7.72 14.75 9.74
N PHE A 246 6.89 15.41 10.54
CA PHE A 246 5.51 15.00 10.74
C PHE A 246 4.61 15.35 9.56
N ILE A 247 4.66 16.59 9.05
CA ILE A 247 3.76 17.00 7.96
C ILE A 247 4.12 16.24 6.68
N VAL A 248 5.40 16.25 6.28
CA VAL A 248 5.85 15.57 5.06
C VAL A 248 5.78 14.05 5.26
N GLY A 249 6.10 13.55 6.44
CA GLY A 249 5.96 12.13 6.80
C GLY A 249 4.52 11.66 6.63
N HIS A 250 3.52 12.39 7.15
CA HIS A 250 2.12 12.05 6.94
C HIS A 250 1.70 12.11 5.47
N VAL A 251 2.09 13.17 4.76
CA VAL A 251 1.81 13.29 3.32
C VAL A 251 2.27 12.05 2.57
N ILE A 252 3.48 11.58 2.85
CA ILE A 252 4.10 10.48 2.11
C ILE A 252 3.62 9.13 2.64
N PHE A 253 3.89 8.82 3.90
CA PHE A 253 3.78 7.48 4.47
C PHE A 253 2.34 7.13 4.87
N SER A 254 1.59 8.09 5.41
CA SER A 254 0.19 7.85 5.81
C SER A 254 -0.76 7.89 4.63
N PHE A 255 -0.47 8.69 3.59
CA PHE A 255 -1.43 8.99 2.54
C PHE A 255 -0.96 8.69 1.10
N ALA A 256 0.00 9.45 0.58
CA ALA A 256 0.31 9.44 -0.85
C ALA A 256 0.86 8.11 -1.34
N ALA A 257 1.80 7.50 -0.60
CA ALA A 257 2.36 6.20 -0.98
C ALA A 257 1.31 5.08 -0.92
N PRO A 258 0.57 4.87 0.19
CA PRO A 258 -0.52 3.89 0.24
C PRO A 258 -1.54 4.05 -0.90
N VAL A 259 -1.98 5.28 -1.19
CA VAL A 259 -2.95 5.56 -2.25
C VAL A 259 -2.36 5.26 -3.64
N ALA A 260 -1.10 5.63 -3.88
CA ALA A 260 -0.44 5.36 -5.16
C ALA A 260 -0.35 3.85 -5.46
N LEU A 261 0.03 3.05 -4.46
CA LEU A 261 0.08 1.59 -4.59
C LEU A 261 -1.33 1.01 -4.82
N ALA A 262 -2.31 1.46 -4.03
CA ALA A 262 -3.69 0.96 -4.11
C ALA A 262 -4.35 1.27 -5.47
N GLU A 263 -4.12 2.47 -6.02
CA GLU A 263 -4.61 2.81 -7.35
C GLU A 263 -3.92 1.99 -8.46
N ALA A 264 -2.61 1.71 -8.33
CA ALA A 264 -1.87 0.89 -9.27
C ALA A 264 -2.30 -0.60 -9.28
N TRP A 265 -2.92 -1.10 -8.21
CA TRP A 265 -3.46 -2.48 -8.19
C TRP A 265 -4.61 -2.70 -9.18
N ALA A 266 -5.34 -1.65 -9.58
CA ALA A 266 -6.32 -1.73 -10.67
C ALA A 266 -6.40 -0.41 -11.45
N PRO A 267 -5.49 -0.19 -12.42
CA PRO A 267 -5.38 1.07 -13.15
C PRO A 267 -6.69 1.51 -13.82
N ALA A 268 -7.47 0.56 -14.35
CA ALA A 268 -8.78 0.83 -14.98
C ALA A 268 -9.84 1.42 -14.04
N ARG A 269 -9.64 1.32 -12.71
CA ARG A 269 -10.51 1.90 -11.67
C ARG A 269 -9.85 3.04 -10.90
N ALA A 270 -8.58 3.34 -11.16
CA ALA A 270 -7.83 4.35 -10.41
C ALA A 270 -8.47 5.73 -10.48
N ARG A 271 -9.05 6.10 -11.63
CA ARG A 271 -9.73 7.40 -11.82
C ARG A 271 -11.23 7.39 -11.50
N LYS A 272 -11.79 6.27 -11.04
CA LYS A 272 -13.23 6.14 -10.74
C LYS A 272 -13.47 6.14 -9.22
N PRO A 273 -14.55 6.73 -8.71
CA PRO A 273 -14.94 6.59 -7.31
C PRO A 273 -15.02 5.12 -6.88
N TRP A 274 -14.52 4.80 -5.69
CA TRP A 274 -14.60 3.47 -5.08
C TRP A 274 -15.74 3.40 -4.07
N LEU A 275 -16.14 4.49 -3.42
CA LEU A 275 -17.22 4.41 -2.44
C LEU A 275 -18.57 4.76 -3.08
N GLY A 276 -19.64 4.16 -2.55
CA GLY A 276 -20.99 4.72 -2.66
C GLY A 276 -21.26 5.68 -1.50
N PRO A 277 -22.44 6.31 -1.44
CA PRO A 277 -22.79 7.24 -0.36
C PRO A 277 -22.62 6.63 1.04
N ILE A 278 -23.10 5.39 1.23
CA ILE A 278 -23.00 4.67 2.51
C ILE A 278 -21.54 4.47 2.91
N GLY A 279 -20.69 3.99 1.99
CA GLY A 279 -19.27 3.79 2.26
C GLY A 279 -18.55 5.08 2.61
N THR A 280 -18.93 6.20 1.98
CA THR A 280 -18.40 7.53 2.30
C THR A 280 -18.80 7.96 3.72
N VAL A 281 -20.06 7.76 4.12
CA VAL A 281 -20.51 8.06 5.49
C VAL A 281 -19.77 7.20 6.51
N LEU A 282 -19.64 5.89 6.26
CA LEU A 282 -18.92 4.98 7.17
C LEU A 282 -17.45 5.37 7.34
N ALA A 283 -16.75 5.73 6.26
CA ALA A 283 -15.38 6.20 6.34
C ALA A 283 -15.28 7.53 7.11
N ALA A 284 -16.21 8.47 6.89
CA ALA A 284 -16.24 9.74 7.61
C ALA A 284 -16.48 9.55 9.11
N VAL A 285 -17.44 8.71 9.48
CA VAL A 285 -17.73 8.39 10.89
C VAL A 285 -16.53 7.70 11.54
N ALA A 286 -15.91 6.72 10.87
CA ALA A 286 -14.73 6.03 11.40
C ALA A 286 -13.58 7.01 11.67
N TYR A 287 -13.31 7.93 10.73
CA TYR A 287 -12.29 8.96 10.91
C TYR A 287 -12.63 9.91 12.07
N VAL A 288 -13.86 10.42 12.14
CA VAL A 288 -14.28 11.33 13.22
C VAL A 288 -14.17 10.66 14.59
N ILE A 289 -14.58 9.39 14.71
CA ILE A 289 -14.44 8.65 15.97
C ILE A 289 -12.96 8.51 16.35
N ALA A 290 -12.10 8.06 15.43
CA ALA A 290 -10.67 7.88 15.72
C ALA A 290 -9.98 9.21 16.08
N ALA A 291 -10.26 10.28 15.33
CA ALA A 291 -9.73 11.61 15.61
C ALA A 291 -10.25 12.17 16.94
N ALA A 292 -11.54 11.96 17.26
CA ALA A 292 -12.12 12.39 18.52
C ALA A 292 -11.44 11.70 19.71
N LEU A 293 -11.17 10.38 19.61
CA LEU A 293 -10.47 9.65 20.67
C LEU A 293 -9.12 10.28 21.00
N ILE A 294 -8.33 10.67 19.98
CA ILE A 294 -7.03 11.35 20.17
C ILE A 294 -7.21 12.76 20.73
N VAL A 295 -8.07 13.59 20.15
CA VAL A 295 -8.27 14.98 20.62
C VAL A 295 -8.80 15.04 22.06
N THR A 296 -9.56 14.02 22.48
CA THR A 296 -10.05 13.93 23.85
C THR A 296 -9.01 13.48 24.86
N ASP A 297 -7.90 12.89 24.41
CA ASP A 297 -6.80 12.47 25.25
C ASP A 297 -6.05 13.70 25.80
N PRO A 298 -5.95 13.87 27.13
CA PRO A 298 -5.18 14.97 27.73
C PRO A 298 -3.72 15.00 27.29
N GLU A 299 -3.09 13.85 27.01
CA GLU A 299 -1.69 13.78 26.58
C GLU A 299 -1.47 14.34 25.17
N SER A 300 -2.53 14.40 24.37
CA SER A 300 -2.52 14.95 23.00
C SER A 300 -2.86 16.46 22.94
N ARG A 301 -2.86 17.18 24.09
CA ARG A 301 -3.29 18.59 24.17
C ARG A 301 -2.14 19.56 24.45
N SER A 302 -1.22 19.67 23.50
CA SER A 302 -0.03 20.52 23.63
C SER A 302 -0.16 21.90 22.98
N GLY A 303 -1.14 22.12 22.09
CA GLY A 303 -1.32 23.35 21.33
C GLY A 303 -2.10 24.44 22.06
N SER A 304 -1.58 25.66 22.06
CA SER A 304 -2.32 26.84 22.49
C SER A 304 -3.49 27.18 21.54
N PRO A 305 -4.55 27.87 21.99
CA PRO A 305 -5.67 28.26 21.13
C PRO A 305 -5.25 29.00 19.85
N THR A 306 -4.23 29.85 19.93
CA THR A 306 -3.69 30.58 18.77
C THR A 306 -2.99 29.65 17.79
N GLN A 307 -2.17 28.71 18.27
CA GLN A 307 -1.51 27.70 17.41
C GLN A 307 -2.56 26.85 16.68
N LEU A 308 -3.60 26.41 17.38
CA LEU A 308 -4.70 25.63 16.79
C LEU A 308 -5.47 26.45 15.74
N LEU A 309 -5.77 27.72 16.02
CA LEU A 309 -6.47 28.60 15.07
C LEU A 309 -5.63 28.84 13.80
N VAL A 310 -4.34 29.13 13.96
CA VAL A 310 -3.42 29.33 12.82
C VAL A 310 -3.29 28.06 12.00
N THR A 311 -3.15 26.91 12.66
CA THR A 311 -3.07 25.60 11.99
C THR A 311 -4.34 25.29 11.22
N ALA A 312 -5.51 25.55 11.81
CA ALA A 312 -6.79 25.40 11.11
C ALA A 312 -6.88 26.33 9.88
N GLY A 313 -6.38 27.56 9.98
CA GLY A 313 -6.26 28.48 8.85
C GLY A 313 -5.36 27.94 7.73
N ILE A 314 -4.21 27.35 8.07
CA ILE A 314 -3.29 26.72 7.10
C ILE A 314 -3.96 25.52 6.42
N VAL A 315 -4.61 24.64 7.18
CA VAL A 315 -5.38 23.50 6.65
C VAL A 315 -6.45 23.99 5.67
N ALA A 316 -7.22 25.03 6.03
CA ALA A 316 -8.23 25.61 5.17
C ALA A 316 -7.61 26.21 3.88
N ALA A 317 -6.47 26.90 3.98
CA ALA A 317 -5.75 27.44 2.84
C ALA A 317 -5.25 26.34 1.89
N MET A 318 -4.75 25.21 2.42
CA MET A 318 -4.34 24.05 1.62
C MET A 318 -5.53 23.40 0.90
N LEU A 319 -6.67 23.25 1.56
CA LEU A 319 -7.90 22.73 0.94
C LEU A 319 -8.44 23.66 -0.14
N LEU A 320 -8.40 24.98 0.09
CA LEU A 320 -8.73 25.98 -0.92
C LEU A 320 -7.79 25.90 -2.11
N GLY A 321 -6.47 25.81 -1.87
CA GLY A 321 -5.46 25.60 -2.89
C GLY A 321 -5.71 24.35 -3.71
N ALA A 322 -6.07 23.23 -3.07
CA ALA A 322 -6.44 21.99 -3.74
C ALA A 322 -7.63 22.18 -4.70
N ALA A 323 -8.64 22.93 -4.26
CA ALA A 323 -9.82 23.25 -5.06
C ALA A 323 -9.49 24.17 -6.24
N LEU A 324 -8.65 25.18 -6.05
CA LEU A 324 -8.19 26.08 -7.11
C LEU A 324 -7.38 25.32 -8.17
N VAL A 325 -6.41 24.51 -7.74
CA VAL A 325 -5.60 23.66 -8.63
C VAL A 325 -6.48 22.64 -9.36
N GLY A 326 -7.50 22.09 -8.68
CA GLY A 326 -8.38 21.08 -9.25
C GLY A 326 -9.38 21.63 -10.27
N ARG A 327 -9.74 22.91 -10.16
CA ARG A 327 -10.61 23.62 -11.12
C ARG A 327 -9.87 24.00 -12.40
N SER A 328 -8.56 24.24 -12.32
CA SER A 328 -7.71 24.46 -13.49
C SER A 328 -7.67 23.17 -14.31
N ARG A 329 -8.57 23.06 -15.29
CA ARG A 329 -8.66 21.91 -16.20
C ARG A 329 -7.34 21.78 -16.96
N HIS A 330 -6.49 20.86 -16.51
CA HIS A 330 -5.41 20.37 -17.35
C HIS A 330 -6.02 19.55 -18.49
N LEU A 331 -6.31 20.24 -19.60
CA LEU A 331 -6.42 19.63 -20.92
C LEU A 331 -5.03 19.13 -21.30
N ASP A 332 -4.54 18.08 -20.63
CA ASP A 332 -3.26 17.48 -20.96
C ASP A 332 -3.38 16.81 -22.33
N HIS A 333 -3.03 17.58 -23.35
CA HIS A 333 -2.57 17.04 -24.61
C HIS A 333 -1.26 16.36 -24.30
N ALA A 334 -1.34 15.07 -23.95
CA ALA A 334 -0.16 14.21 -23.91
C ALA A 334 0.56 14.42 -25.24
N ARG A 335 1.76 15.03 -25.20
CA ARG A 335 2.59 15.09 -26.39
C ARG A 335 2.81 13.63 -26.83
N PRO A 336 2.33 13.23 -28.02
CA PRO A 336 2.75 11.96 -28.58
C PRO A 336 4.28 12.01 -28.73
N ASP A 337 4.94 10.87 -28.54
CA ASP A 337 6.35 10.64 -28.94
C ASP A 337 7.50 10.89 -27.95
N ALA A 338 7.26 11.32 -26.70
CA ALA A 338 8.35 11.33 -25.72
C ALA A 338 8.53 9.96 -25.05
N ARG A 339 9.70 9.32 -25.22
CA ARG A 339 10.13 8.18 -24.38
C ARG A 339 10.27 8.69 -22.93
N GLY A 340 9.34 8.31 -22.06
CA GLY A 340 9.43 8.61 -20.63
C GLY A 340 10.46 7.75 -19.90
N PRO A 341 10.83 8.12 -18.66
CA PRO A 341 11.74 7.32 -17.85
C PRO A 341 11.15 5.94 -17.60
N ALA A 342 12.01 4.92 -17.53
CA ALA A 342 11.57 3.60 -17.14
C ALA A 342 11.13 3.59 -15.66
N VAL A 343 10.14 2.76 -15.32
CA VAL A 343 9.63 2.63 -13.93
C VAL A 343 10.74 2.35 -12.91
N TRP A 344 11.75 1.55 -13.28
CA TRP A 344 12.87 1.24 -12.39
C TRP A 344 13.82 2.44 -12.18
N GLN A 345 13.94 3.34 -13.16
CA GLN A 345 14.71 4.59 -13.01
C GLN A 345 13.99 5.51 -12.03
N VAL A 346 12.66 5.63 -12.14
CA VAL A 346 11.86 6.40 -11.18
C VAL A 346 11.97 5.80 -9.78
N LEU A 347 11.92 4.47 -9.64
CA LEU A 347 12.14 3.79 -8.36
C LEU A 347 13.54 4.11 -7.79
N GLY A 348 14.59 3.92 -8.58
CA GLY A 348 15.98 4.13 -8.14
C GLY A 348 16.26 5.57 -7.72
N VAL A 349 15.83 6.55 -8.51
CA VAL A 349 15.94 7.97 -8.15
C VAL A 349 15.14 8.27 -6.88
N SER A 350 13.90 7.79 -6.79
CA SER A 350 13.06 8.02 -5.60
C SER A 350 13.65 7.38 -4.34
N LEU A 351 14.35 6.25 -4.44
CA LEU A 351 15.04 5.61 -3.31
C LEU A 351 16.15 6.52 -2.76
N ILE A 352 16.92 7.17 -3.63
CA ILE A 352 17.95 8.13 -3.21
C ILE A 352 17.30 9.32 -2.51
N PHE A 353 16.23 9.88 -3.10
CA PHE A 353 15.51 11.00 -2.51
C PHE A 353 14.76 10.66 -1.23
N ALA A 354 14.41 9.39 -1.01
CA ALA A 354 13.83 8.92 0.24
C ALA A 354 14.90 8.65 1.31
N LEU A 355 16.06 8.10 0.93
CA LEU A 355 17.12 7.71 1.88
C LEU A 355 17.92 8.89 2.40
N VAL A 356 18.34 9.81 1.53
CA VAL A 356 19.27 10.88 1.93
C VAL A 356 18.68 11.78 3.02
N PRO A 357 17.41 12.23 2.98
CA PRO A 357 16.83 13.04 4.05
C PRO A 357 16.86 12.36 5.43
N GLU A 358 16.70 11.04 5.49
CA GLU A 358 16.72 10.26 6.74
C GLU A 358 18.12 10.19 7.38
N LEU A 359 19.17 10.52 6.62
CA LEU A 359 20.56 10.56 7.09
C LEU A 359 21.00 11.97 7.49
N LEU A 360 20.14 12.98 7.29
CA LEU A 360 20.46 14.36 7.62
C LEU A 360 20.26 14.62 9.12
N PRO A 361 21.12 15.44 9.74
CA PRO A 361 20.97 15.78 11.14
C PRO A 361 19.72 16.64 11.37
N ALA A 362 19.13 16.55 12.57
CA ALA A 362 17.96 17.31 12.98
C ALA A 362 18.29 18.79 13.30
N ASN A 363 18.94 19.50 12.37
CA ASN A 363 19.28 20.91 12.47
C ASN A 363 18.79 21.69 11.23
N TRP A 364 18.94 23.02 11.23
CA TRP A 364 18.45 23.86 10.13
C TRP A 364 19.04 23.52 8.76
N LEU A 365 20.30 23.09 8.71
CA LEU A 365 20.92 22.64 7.46
C LEU A 365 20.25 21.36 6.95
N GLY A 366 20.01 20.39 7.85
CA GLY A 366 19.28 19.16 7.51
C GLY A 366 17.87 19.44 7.02
N VAL A 367 17.13 20.30 7.71
CA VAL A 367 15.78 20.73 7.30
C VAL A 367 15.79 21.40 5.92
N ALA A 368 16.71 22.32 5.68
CA ALA A 368 16.82 23.01 4.40
C ALA A 368 17.14 22.05 3.25
N LEU A 369 18.08 21.13 3.46
CA LEU A 369 18.46 20.12 2.47
C LEU A 369 17.32 19.11 2.22
N ALA A 370 16.67 18.60 3.27
CA ALA A 370 15.53 17.69 3.16
C ALA A 370 14.35 18.34 2.42
N GLY A 371 14.05 19.61 2.75
CA GLY A 371 13.05 20.41 2.05
C GLY A 371 13.39 20.61 0.57
N ALA A 372 14.64 20.99 0.27
CA ALA A 372 15.11 21.16 -1.11
C ALA A 372 15.05 19.86 -1.92
N MET A 373 15.41 18.73 -1.32
CA MET A 373 15.31 17.41 -1.96
C MET A 373 13.86 17.02 -2.23
N THR A 374 12.97 17.22 -1.25
CA THR A 374 11.53 16.95 -1.40
C THR A 374 10.93 17.79 -2.53
N ALA A 375 11.25 19.10 -2.57
CA ALA A 375 10.81 20.02 -3.61
C ALA A 375 11.38 19.63 -5.00
N THR A 376 12.65 19.21 -5.04
CA THR A 376 13.30 18.76 -6.27
C THR A 376 12.63 17.50 -6.81
N LEU A 377 12.43 16.47 -5.98
CA LEU A 377 11.71 15.26 -6.40
C LEU A 377 10.29 15.59 -6.85
N GLY A 378 9.56 16.40 -6.09
CA GLY A 378 8.20 16.83 -6.44
C GLY A 378 8.16 17.54 -7.80
N THR A 379 9.13 18.41 -8.07
CA THR A 379 9.27 19.11 -9.36
C THR A 379 9.61 18.14 -10.49
N LEU A 380 10.56 17.22 -10.29
CA LEU A 380 10.92 16.22 -11.29
C LEU A 380 9.73 15.30 -11.62
N VAL A 381 8.97 14.86 -10.61
CA VAL A 381 7.75 14.06 -10.78
C VAL A 381 6.69 14.87 -11.52
N LEU A 382 6.48 16.13 -11.16
CA LEU A 382 5.51 17.00 -11.84
C LEU A 382 5.86 17.17 -13.32
N LEU A 383 7.11 17.50 -13.63
CA LEU A 383 7.58 17.66 -15.01
C LEU A 383 7.50 16.36 -15.81
N ALA A 384 7.93 15.24 -15.22
CA ALA A 384 7.84 13.92 -15.86
C ALA A 384 6.38 13.49 -16.06
N SER A 385 5.48 13.82 -15.13
CA SER A 385 4.06 13.47 -15.19
C SER A 385 3.29 14.13 -16.34
N ARG A 386 3.81 15.24 -16.87
CA ARG A 386 3.26 15.93 -18.05
C ARG A 386 3.58 15.22 -19.36
N THR A 387 4.44 14.21 -19.34
CA THR A 387 4.75 13.39 -20.53
C THR A 387 3.69 12.30 -20.73
N GLY A 388 3.35 11.98 -21.98
CA GLY A 388 2.39 10.90 -22.29
C GLY A 388 2.82 9.50 -21.82
N ALA A 389 4.09 9.33 -21.45
CA ALA A 389 4.65 8.09 -20.96
C ALA A 389 4.49 7.89 -19.43
N TRP A 390 4.11 8.93 -18.67
CA TRP A 390 3.89 8.77 -17.24
C TRP A 390 2.62 7.96 -16.96
N THR A 391 2.76 6.94 -16.13
CA THR A 391 1.67 6.02 -15.79
C THR A 391 1.57 5.87 -14.29
N ILE A 392 0.45 5.30 -13.83
CA ILE A 392 0.24 5.06 -12.40
C ILE A 392 1.30 4.16 -11.75
N ARG A 393 2.00 3.34 -12.55
CA ARG A 393 3.13 2.54 -12.05
C ARG A 393 4.33 3.42 -11.67
N HIS A 394 4.55 4.53 -12.37
CA HIS A 394 5.60 5.49 -12.00
C HIS A 394 5.25 6.18 -10.68
N THR A 395 3.99 6.63 -10.52
CA THR A 395 3.51 7.17 -9.24
C THR A 395 3.63 6.15 -8.10
N ALA A 396 3.27 4.89 -8.33
CA ALA A 396 3.45 3.83 -7.34
C ALA A 396 4.93 3.56 -7.05
N ALA A 397 5.82 3.63 -8.04
CA ALA A 397 7.26 3.44 -7.82
C ALA A 397 7.85 4.50 -6.87
N VAL A 398 7.39 5.75 -6.95
CA VAL A 398 7.76 6.79 -5.98
C VAL A 398 7.33 6.39 -4.57
N GLY A 399 6.05 6.00 -4.40
CA GLY A 399 5.54 5.58 -3.09
C GLY A 399 6.23 4.32 -2.53
N VAL A 400 6.53 3.34 -3.39
CA VAL A 400 7.28 2.13 -3.03
C VAL A 400 8.67 2.49 -2.50
N ALA A 401 9.37 3.42 -3.13
CA ALA A 401 10.70 3.83 -2.67
C ALA A 401 10.70 4.30 -1.22
N TYR A 402 9.79 5.22 -0.87
CA TYR A 402 9.69 5.75 0.48
C TYR A 402 9.31 4.67 1.50
N LEU A 403 8.30 3.83 1.20
CA LEU A 403 7.91 2.74 2.10
C LEU A 403 9.05 1.72 2.30
N LEU A 404 9.81 1.40 1.24
CA LEU A 404 10.96 0.50 1.36
C LEU A 404 12.05 1.11 2.24
N VAL A 405 12.41 2.38 2.04
CA VAL A 405 13.41 3.06 2.86
C VAL A 405 12.99 3.06 4.33
N ARG A 406 11.76 3.49 4.64
CA ARG A 406 11.23 3.49 6.02
C ARG A 406 11.28 2.08 6.65
N GLY A 407 10.82 1.06 5.94
CA GLY A 407 10.81 -0.32 6.45
C GLY A 407 12.20 -0.93 6.60
N LEU A 408 13.18 -0.53 5.78
CA LEU A 408 14.57 -0.97 5.90
C LEU A 408 15.28 -0.27 7.07
N LEU A 409 15.07 1.03 7.25
CA LEU A 409 15.65 1.79 8.35
C LEU A 409 15.12 1.34 9.71
N ALA A 410 13.89 0.81 9.80
CA ALA A 410 13.38 0.23 11.04
C ALA A 410 14.26 -0.91 11.60
N PHE A 411 15.14 -1.52 10.79
CA PHE A 411 16.11 -2.52 11.28
C PHE A 411 17.33 -1.91 11.99
N THR A 412 17.60 -0.62 11.80
CA THR A 412 18.83 0.05 12.28
C THR A 412 18.67 0.71 13.65
N TYR A 413 17.46 0.79 14.19
CA TYR A 413 17.18 1.33 15.53
C TYR A 413 16.22 0.42 16.30
N PHE A 414 16.18 0.60 17.63
CA PHE A 414 15.17 0.00 18.51
C PHE A 414 14.01 0.98 18.73
N PRO A 415 12.82 0.48 19.13
CA PRO A 415 11.68 1.35 19.39
C PRO A 415 12.05 2.52 20.29
N LEU A 416 11.57 3.70 19.92
CA LEU A 416 11.88 4.97 20.58
C LEU A 416 10.92 5.23 21.75
N ILE A 417 9.87 4.42 21.86
CA ILE A 417 8.91 4.42 22.96
C ILE A 417 8.83 2.99 23.50
N GLY A 418 9.06 2.85 24.81
CA GLY A 418 8.98 1.58 25.54
C GLY A 418 10.14 0.62 25.27
N ASP A 419 10.19 -0.46 26.06
CA ASP A 419 11.21 -1.50 25.95
C ASP A 419 10.68 -2.73 25.21
N VAL A 420 11.22 -3.01 24.02
CA VAL A 420 10.82 -4.16 23.20
C VAL A 420 12.01 -5.08 22.93
N GLU A 421 11.83 -6.36 23.22
CA GLU A 421 12.85 -7.37 22.94
C GLU A 421 13.17 -7.47 21.43
N ALA A 422 14.44 -7.75 21.12
CA ALA A 422 14.93 -7.83 19.74
C ALA A 422 14.17 -8.85 18.86
N GLY A 423 13.79 -10.01 19.42
CA GLY A 423 13.10 -11.07 18.69
C GLY A 423 11.75 -10.62 18.13
N PRO A 424 10.78 -10.25 18.99
CA PRO A 424 9.48 -9.68 18.58
C PRO A 424 9.63 -8.47 17.65
N LYS A 425 10.58 -7.58 17.92
CA LYS A 425 10.85 -6.40 17.10
C LYS A 425 11.25 -6.74 15.67
N TYR A 426 12.25 -7.62 15.48
CA TYR A 426 12.67 -7.99 14.12
C TYR A 426 11.63 -8.85 13.41
N ALA A 427 10.86 -9.67 14.14
CA ALA A 427 9.71 -10.39 13.59
C ALA A 427 8.67 -9.43 13.00
N HIS A 428 8.32 -8.39 13.75
CA HIS A 428 7.43 -7.32 13.32
C HIS A 428 7.95 -6.62 12.07
N ASN A 429 9.21 -6.18 12.07
CA ASN A 429 9.82 -5.49 10.93
C ASN A 429 9.77 -6.34 9.65
N VAL A 430 10.07 -7.64 9.75
CA VAL A 430 9.99 -8.57 8.62
C VAL A 430 8.56 -8.65 8.10
N VAL A 431 7.55 -8.79 8.97
CA VAL A 431 6.14 -8.85 8.56
C VAL A 431 5.70 -7.55 7.88
N MET A 432 6.01 -6.39 8.46
CA MET A 432 5.63 -5.09 7.89
C MET A 432 6.31 -4.84 6.54
N LEU A 433 7.60 -5.16 6.42
CA LEU A 433 8.33 -5.05 5.15
C LEU A 433 7.78 -6.02 4.10
N LEU A 434 7.41 -7.25 4.48
CA LEU A 434 6.77 -8.21 3.57
C LEU A 434 5.42 -7.70 3.04
N ILE A 435 4.61 -7.05 3.88
CA ILE A 435 3.36 -6.42 3.45
C ILE A 435 3.65 -5.36 2.37
N VAL A 436 4.64 -4.49 2.59
CA VAL A 436 5.06 -3.46 1.63
C VAL A 436 5.58 -4.08 0.33
N VAL A 437 6.46 -5.09 0.40
CA VAL A 437 7.03 -5.76 -0.78
C VAL A 437 5.94 -6.46 -1.60
N LEU A 438 5.00 -7.14 -0.95
CA LEU A 438 3.86 -7.76 -1.63
C LEU A 438 2.97 -6.70 -2.31
N ALA A 439 2.66 -5.61 -1.61
CA ALA A 439 1.90 -4.49 -2.15
C ALA A 439 2.60 -3.86 -3.37
N ALA A 440 3.91 -3.65 -3.28
CA ALA A 440 4.76 -3.15 -4.35
C ALA A 440 4.76 -4.09 -5.56
N TRP A 441 4.92 -5.40 -5.34
CA TRP A 441 4.86 -6.40 -6.41
C TRP A 441 3.53 -6.35 -7.17
N PHE A 442 2.41 -6.25 -6.45
CA PHE A 442 1.09 -6.15 -7.07
C PHE A 442 0.90 -4.85 -7.87
N ALA A 443 1.51 -3.75 -7.44
CA ALA A 443 1.43 -2.44 -8.06
C ALA A 443 2.34 -2.33 -9.30
N LEU A 444 3.56 -2.86 -9.24
CA LEU A 444 4.58 -2.70 -10.26
C LEU A 444 4.59 -3.82 -11.32
N ARG A 445 3.99 -4.98 -11.04
CA ARG A 445 3.93 -6.07 -12.02
C ARG A 445 3.28 -5.64 -13.34
N ARG A 446 3.90 -6.03 -14.45
CA ARG A 446 3.29 -5.91 -15.77
C ARG A 446 2.05 -6.81 -15.82
N ARG A 447 0.96 -6.28 -16.35
CA ARG A 447 -0.21 -7.05 -16.74
C ARG A 447 -0.24 -6.95 -18.25
N ASP A 448 -0.01 -8.06 -18.91
CA ASP A 448 -0.17 -8.13 -20.35
C ASP A 448 -1.64 -7.85 -20.64
N CYS A 449 -1.91 -6.75 -21.33
CA CYS A 449 -3.21 -6.55 -21.92
C CYS A 449 -3.35 -7.65 -22.97
N VAL A 450 -4.12 -8.69 -22.65
CA VAL A 450 -4.61 -9.61 -23.68
C VAL A 450 -5.37 -8.73 -24.68
N GLY A 451 -4.83 -8.61 -25.88
CA GLY A 451 -5.38 -7.81 -26.96
C GLY A 451 -6.78 -8.28 -27.29
N LEU A 452 -7.77 -7.55 -26.80
CA LEU A 452 -9.07 -7.46 -27.44
C LEU A 452 -8.96 -6.18 -28.27
N ASP A 453 -8.44 -6.30 -29.49
CA ASP A 453 -8.63 -5.38 -30.62
C ASP A 453 -7.66 -5.75 -31.76
N THR A 454 -7.85 -6.95 -32.32
CA THR A 454 -7.55 -7.18 -33.73
C THR A 454 -8.77 -7.89 -34.31
N PRO A 455 -9.66 -7.18 -35.04
CA PRO A 455 -10.60 -7.87 -35.91
C PRO A 455 -9.77 -8.74 -36.88
N PRO A 456 -10.21 -9.97 -37.19
CA PRO A 456 -9.50 -10.81 -38.13
C PRO A 456 -9.36 -10.06 -39.47
N PRO A 457 -8.21 -10.17 -40.16
CA PRO A 457 -8.07 -9.58 -41.48
C PRO A 457 -9.19 -10.13 -42.37
N SER A 458 -10.03 -9.25 -42.87
CA SER A 458 -10.99 -9.58 -43.92
C SER A 458 -10.19 -10.14 -45.08
N GLY A 459 -10.31 -11.45 -45.31
CA GLY A 459 -9.69 -12.12 -46.44
C GLY A 459 -10.23 -11.52 -47.73
N SER A 460 -9.43 -10.68 -48.37
CA SER A 460 -9.58 -10.33 -49.77
C SER A 460 -9.10 -11.53 -50.59
N GLY A 461 -10.01 -12.47 -50.85
CA GLY A 461 -9.87 -13.46 -51.91
C GLY A 461 -9.84 -12.73 -53.25
N GLY A 462 -8.75 -12.89 -53.99
CA GLY A 462 -8.63 -12.38 -55.35
C GLY A 462 -9.36 -13.25 -56.38
N SER A 463 -9.71 -12.57 -57.48
CA SER A 463 -9.85 -13.11 -58.84
C SER A 463 -11.04 -14.03 -59.14
N THR A 464 -12.02 -13.51 -59.90
CA THR A 464 -12.12 -13.81 -61.35
C THR A 464 -12.98 -12.76 -62.07
N SER A 465 -12.42 -12.23 -63.16
CA SER A 465 -13.09 -11.54 -64.26
C SER A 465 -14.00 -12.48 -65.06
N GLU A 466 -15.18 -12.03 -65.45
CA GLU A 466 -15.71 -12.03 -66.83
C GLU A 466 -17.22 -11.75 -66.88
N GLY A 467 -17.60 -10.75 -67.69
CA GLY A 467 -18.57 -10.97 -68.76
C GLY A 467 -20.08 -10.72 -68.54
N TRP A 468 -20.53 -9.57 -69.07
CA TRP A 468 -21.83 -9.32 -69.73
C TRP A 468 -23.12 -9.11 -68.93
N GLY A 469 -23.67 -7.89 -69.07
CA GLY A 469 -25.01 -7.75 -69.67
C GLY A 469 -26.11 -7.06 -68.86
N LEU A 470 -26.44 -5.83 -69.31
CA LEU A 470 -27.77 -5.19 -69.30
C LEU A 470 -28.30 -4.52 -68.01
N GLY A 471 -28.21 -3.18 -68.02
CA GLY A 471 -29.41 -2.34 -68.07
C GLY A 471 -30.13 -2.01 -66.76
N LYS A 472 -29.95 -0.78 -66.27
CA LYS A 472 -31.04 0.21 -66.05
C LYS A 472 -30.48 1.47 -65.38
N LEU A 473 -30.69 2.61 -66.06
CA LEU A 473 -30.73 3.93 -65.46
C LEU A 473 -31.87 3.98 -64.44
N ASP A 474 -31.65 4.57 -63.26
CA ASP A 474 -32.71 5.39 -62.68
C ASP A 474 -32.21 6.47 -61.70
N HIS A 475 -32.92 7.59 -61.77
CA HIS A 475 -32.83 8.87 -61.11
C HIS A 475 -32.74 8.78 -59.58
N ARG A 476 -31.60 9.17 -58.98
CA ARG A 476 -31.59 9.63 -57.57
C ARG A 476 -30.39 10.49 -57.16
N LYS A 477 -29.86 11.33 -58.06
CA LYS A 477 -28.79 12.29 -57.75
C LYS A 477 -29.04 13.72 -58.26
N GLN A 478 -30.31 14.11 -58.40
CA GLN A 478 -30.67 15.44 -58.94
C GLN A 478 -31.57 16.29 -58.04
N LEU A 479 -31.65 16.00 -56.73
CA LEU A 479 -32.50 16.74 -55.78
C LEU A 479 -31.76 17.28 -54.54
N SER A 480 -30.48 17.65 -54.68
CA SER A 480 -29.71 18.31 -53.60
C SER A 480 -29.23 19.72 -53.95
N ALA A 481 -29.62 20.26 -55.12
CA ALA A 481 -29.18 21.58 -55.58
C ALA A 481 -30.30 22.64 -55.63
N GLU A 482 -31.54 22.30 -55.25
CA GLU A 482 -32.70 23.22 -55.33
C GLU A 482 -33.24 23.71 -53.98
N SER A 483 -32.64 23.34 -52.85
CA SER A 483 -33.10 23.83 -51.52
C SER A 483 -32.47 25.16 -51.08
N ALA A 484 -31.65 25.81 -51.91
CA ALA A 484 -30.94 27.04 -51.57
C ALA A 484 -31.51 28.34 -52.20
N SER A 485 -32.65 28.32 -52.91
CA SER A 485 -33.17 29.54 -53.57
C SER A 485 -34.64 29.90 -53.31
N ARG A 486 -35.31 29.34 -52.30
CA ARG A 486 -36.73 29.63 -52.00
C ARG A 486 -37.03 29.97 -50.54
N ALA A 487 -36.16 30.76 -49.90
CA ALA A 487 -36.46 31.39 -48.62
C ALA A 487 -35.99 32.85 -48.59
N ALA A 488 -36.41 33.64 -49.59
CA ALA A 488 -36.33 35.09 -49.58
C ALA A 488 -37.29 35.67 -50.63
N GLN A 489 -38.57 35.79 -50.30
CA GLN A 489 -39.51 36.86 -50.72
C GLN A 489 -40.94 36.55 -50.20
N SER A 490 -41.55 37.59 -49.64
CA SER A 490 -42.82 37.73 -48.88
C SER A 490 -44.08 37.60 -49.78
N PRO A 491 -45.33 38.03 -49.45
CA PRO A 491 -45.87 38.74 -48.26
C PRO A 491 -47.23 38.24 -47.70
N GLN A 492 -47.51 38.62 -46.43
CA GLN A 492 -48.68 39.42 -46.03
C GLN A 492 -48.31 40.24 -44.79
#